data_AF-A0A1V4IXK6-F1
#
_entry.id   AF-A0A1V4IXK6-F1
#
_cell.length_a   1.000
_cell.length_b   1.000
_cell.length_c   1.000
_cell.angle_alpha   90.00
_cell.angle_beta   90.00
_cell.angle_gamma   90.00
#
_symmetry.space_group_name_H-M   'P 1'
#
loop_
_entity.id
_entity.type
_entity.pdbx_description
1 polymer ?
#
loop_
_entity_poly.entity_id
_entity_poly.type
_entity_poly.pdbx_seq_one_letter_code
_entity_poly.pdbx_strand_id
1 'polypeptide(L)'
;MKKSRYFAAILLISILIQLVMLIKPKQVYGFDSSLNLKLIEVMEKDTTGKGINDKIKILADEKGQGYLVDIVQKHGKSYRLKPSNKSYHYLAPYASFMRLNVVVADVNNDRIPEIITWGSLTHENDIHIFQWNGSDYKKKRN
;
A
#
# COMPACT_ATOMS: atom_id res chain seq x y z
N MET A 1 -10.54 -28.78 -47.54
CA MET A 1 -10.35 -29.00 -46.08
C MET A 1 -9.14 -28.30 -45.46
N LYS A 2 -7.94 -28.22 -46.09
CA LYS A 2 -6.75 -27.60 -45.45
C LYS A 2 -6.89 -26.09 -45.15
N LYS A 3 -7.54 -25.32 -46.02
CA LYS A 3 -7.75 -23.85 -45.85
C LYS A 3 -8.59 -23.47 -44.61
N SER A 4 -9.59 -24.28 -44.26
CA SER A 4 -10.44 -24.09 -43.08
C SER A 4 -9.70 -24.32 -41.76
N ARG A 5 -8.70 -25.22 -41.75
CA ARG A 5 -7.85 -25.47 -40.57
C ARG A 5 -6.93 -24.29 -40.24
N TYR A 6 -6.42 -23.58 -41.26
CA TYR A 6 -5.64 -22.36 -41.05
C TYR A 6 -6.49 -21.22 -40.49
N PHE A 7 -7.73 -21.08 -40.98
CA PHE A 7 -8.66 -20.09 -40.45
C PHE A 7 -9.01 -20.34 -38.97
N ALA A 8 -9.25 -21.61 -38.61
CA ALA A 8 -9.50 -22.00 -37.22
C ALA A 8 -8.28 -21.75 -36.32
N ALA A 9 -7.07 -22.00 -36.81
CA ALA A 9 -5.84 -21.74 -36.06
C ALA A 9 -5.62 -20.24 -35.80
N ILE A 10 -5.88 -19.38 -36.79
CA ILE A 10 -5.78 -17.92 -36.65
C ILE A 10 -6.80 -17.40 -35.64
N LEU A 11 -8.03 -17.92 -35.67
CA LEU A 11 -9.09 -17.55 -34.72
C LEU A 11 -8.75 -17.99 -33.28
N LEU A 12 -8.12 -19.15 -33.10
CA LEU A 12 -7.65 -19.61 -31.79
C LEU A 12 -6.55 -18.72 -31.23
N ILE A 13 -5.60 -18.29 -32.07
CA ILE A 13 -4.51 -17.39 -31.67
C ILE A 13 -5.07 -16.02 -31.27
N SER A 14 -6.05 -15.47 -32.00
CA SER A 14 -6.63 -14.17 -31.66
C SER A 14 -7.38 -14.21 -30.32
N ILE A 15 -8.09 -15.31 -30.01
CA ILE A 15 -8.75 -15.53 -28.72
C ILE A 15 -7.72 -15.62 -27.58
N LEU A 16 -6.61 -16.34 -27.79
CA LEU A 16 -5.51 -16.43 -26.82
C LEU A 16 -4.91 -15.07 -26.49
N ILE A 17 -4.71 -14.21 -27.49
CA ILE A 17 -4.19 -12.84 -27.30
C ILE A 17 -5.17 -12.00 -26.46
N GLN A 18 -6.47 -12.10 -26.71
CA GLN A 18 -7.49 -11.40 -25.93
C GLN A 18 -7.55 -11.87 -24.47
N LEU A 19 -7.35 -13.17 -24.22
CA LEU A 19 -7.25 -13.75 -22.88
C LEU A 19 -6.03 -13.23 -22.10
N VAL A 20 -4.88 -13.06 -22.75
CA VAL A 20 -3.68 -12.49 -22.12
C VAL A 20 -3.90 -11.02 -21.74
N MET A 21 -4.63 -10.24 -22.54
CA MET A 21 -4.94 -8.83 -22.25
C MET A 21 -5.90 -8.63 -21.06
N LEU A 22 -6.66 -9.66 -20.67
CA LEU A 22 -7.50 -9.65 -19.46
C LEU A 22 -6.68 -9.78 -18.18
N ILE A 23 -5.43 -10.25 -18.27
CA ILE A 23 -4.50 -10.29 -17.15
C ILE A 23 -3.99 -8.87 -16.92
N LYS A 24 -4.75 -8.08 -16.16
CA LYS A 24 -4.25 -6.78 -15.69
C LYS A 24 -3.00 -7.05 -14.85
N PRO A 25 -1.82 -6.51 -15.21
CA PRO A 25 -0.66 -6.64 -14.36
C PRO A 25 -1.04 -6.05 -13.00
N LYS A 26 -0.84 -6.82 -11.93
CA LYS A 26 -0.96 -6.29 -10.58
C LYS A 26 -0.02 -5.10 -10.52
N GLN A 27 -0.56 -3.90 -10.29
CA GLN A 27 0.24 -2.69 -10.20
C GLN A 27 1.21 -2.85 -9.04
N VAL A 28 2.43 -3.29 -9.35
CA VAL A 28 3.56 -3.22 -8.44
C VAL A 28 3.97 -1.76 -8.49
N TYR A 29 3.53 -1.00 -7.48
CA TYR A 29 4.00 0.36 -7.29
C TYR A 29 5.50 0.26 -7.01
N GLY A 30 6.31 0.51 -8.04
CA GLY A 30 7.75 0.63 -7.91
C GLY A 30 8.07 1.71 -6.89
N PHE A 31 9.03 1.43 -6.01
CA PHE A 31 9.61 2.39 -5.09
C PHE A 31 10.29 3.48 -5.94
N ASP A 32 9.76 4.70 -5.91
CA ASP A 32 10.36 5.83 -6.62
C ASP A 32 11.67 6.22 -5.93
N SER A 33 12.79 5.96 -6.61
CA SER A 33 14.15 6.23 -6.15
C SER A 33 14.53 7.71 -6.17
N SER A 34 13.64 8.60 -6.65
CA SER A 34 13.85 10.06 -6.65
C SER A 34 13.41 10.76 -5.35
N LEU A 35 12.71 10.06 -4.44
CA LEU A 35 12.29 10.61 -3.16
C LEU A 35 13.45 10.61 -2.14
N ASN A 36 13.84 11.79 -1.65
CA ASN A 36 14.83 11.91 -0.57
C ASN A 36 14.12 11.70 0.78
N LEU A 37 13.94 10.44 1.15
CA LEU A 37 13.21 10.04 2.35
C LEU A 37 14.14 9.90 3.54
N LYS A 38 13.83 10.64 4.61
CA LYS A 38 14.47 10.50 5.91
C LYS A 38 13.71 9.47 6.74
N LEU A 39 14.42 8.45 7.23
CA LEU A 39 13.85 7.51 8.19
C LEU A 39 13.71 8.18 9.55
N ILE A 40 12.48 8.20 10.06
CA ILE A 40 12.14 8.83 11.35
C ILE A 40 12.07 7.77 12.44
N GLU A 41 11.36 6.68 12.18
CA GLU A 41 11.11 5.63 13.17
C GLU A 41 10.91 4.27 12.51
N VAL A 42 11.27 3.20 13.25
CA VAL A 42 10.93 1.82 12.92
C VAL A 42 10.32 1.16 14.13
N MET A 43 9.18 0.49 13.94
CA MET A 43 8.54 -0.35 14.96
C MET A 43 8.22 -1.74 14.41
N GLU A 44 8.10 -2.72 15.30
CA GLU A 44 7.81 -4.12 14.94
C GLU A 44 6.49 -4.57 15.57
N LYS A 45 5.52 -4.93 14.71
CA LYS A 45 4.17 -5.36 15.12
C LYS A 45 3.62 -6.35 14.11
N ASP A 46 2.80 -7.30 14.55
CA ASP A 46 2.00 -8.11 13.63
C ASP A 46 0.92 -7.22 13.01
N THR A 47 0.97 -7.07 11.69
CA THR A 47 0.00 -6.25 10.94
C THR A 47 -0.94 -7.10 10.08
N THR A 48 -0.84 -8.43 10.18
CA THR A 48 -1.59 -9.37 9.34
C THR A 48 -2.42 -10.40 10.12
N GLY A 49 -2.27 -10.44 11.46
CA GLY A 49 -2.98 -11.37 12.33
C GLY A 49 -2.40 -12.79 12.32
N LYS A 50 -1.13 -12.94 11.91
CA LYS A 50 -0.46 -14.25 11.74
C LYS A 50 0.52 -14.58 12.86
N GLY A 51 0.66 -13.72 13.86
CA GLY A 51 1.63 -13.84 14.93
C GLY A 51 3.08 -13.58 14.48
N ILE A 52 3.28 -12.96 13.32
CA ILE A 52 4.61 -12.61 12.79
C ILE A 52 4.70 -11.09 12.72
N ASN A 53 5.70 -10.52 13.40
CA ASN A 53 5.92 -9.08 13.35
C ASN A 53 6.46 -8.64 11.98
N ASP A 54 5.89 -7.55 11.49
CA ASP A 54 6.34 -6.79 10.33
C ASP A 54 7.04 -5.51 10.79
N LYS A 55 7.93 -4.97 9.97
CA LYS A 55 8.57 -3.67 10.24
C LYS A 55 7.71 -2.57 9.67
N ILE A 56 7.32 -1.63 10.51
CA ILE A 56 6.61 -0.40 10.13
C ILE A 56 7.65 0.73 10.16
N LYS A 57 7.92 1.32 9.01
CA LYS A 57 8.87 2.43 8.84
C LYS A 57 8.09 3.72 8.65
N ILE A 58 8.33 4.69 9.53
CA ILE A 58 7.83 6.06 9.38
C ILE A 58 8.93 6.86 8.69
N LEU A 59 8.58 7.45 7.56
CA LEU A 59 9.50 8.19 6.69
C LEU A 59 9.00 9.63 6.56
N ALA A 60 9.92 10.57 6.47
CA ALA A 60 9.63 11.96 6.11
C ALA A 60 10.16 12.25 4.72
N ASP A 61 9.32 12.74 3.84
CA ASP A 61 9.75 13.41 2.62
C ASP A 61 9.94 14.90 2.94
N GLU A 62 11.19 15.28 3.22
CA GLU A 62 11.51 16.66 3.60
C GLU A 62 11.29 17.65 2.45
N LYS A 63 11.25 17.18 1.19
CA LYS A 63 11.01 18.02 0.00
C LYS A 63 9.55 17.98 -0.47
N GLY A 64 8.93 16.81 -0.43
CA GLY A 64 7.52 16.57 -0.79
C GLY A 64 6.53 16.70 0.37
N GLN A 65 6.98 17.33 1.47
CA GLN A 65 6.18 17.97 2.51
C GLN A 65 5.36 17.04 3.42
N GLY A 66 5.69 15.76 3.54
CA GLY A 66 4.82 14.83 4.26
C GLY A 66 5.43 13.56 4.83
N TYR A 67 4.69 12.98 5.77
CA TYR A 67 4.96 11.67 6.33
C TYR A 67 4.44 10.54 5.46
N LEU A 68 5.26 9.51 5.29
CA LEU A 68 4.94 8.25 4.60
C LEU A 68 5.12 7.09 5.58
N VAL A 69 4.38 6.00 5.36
CA VAL A 69 4.52 4.77 6.15
C VAL A 69 4.68 3.57 5.22
N ASP A 70 5.79 2.86 5.41
CA ASP A 70 6.11 1.62 4.69
C ASP A 70 6.04 0.43 5.65
N ILE A 71 5.35 -0.64 5.24
CA ILE A 71 5.29 -1.92 5.94
C ILE A 71 6.17 -2.92 5.19
N VAL A 72 7.16 -3.48 5.88
CA VAL A 72 8.07 -4.50 5.34
C VAL A 72 7.80 -5.80 6.06
N GLN A 73 7.17 -6.75 5.35
CA GLN A 73 6.89 -8.08 5.87
C GLN A 73 8.17 -8.90 6.00
N LYS A 74 8.15 -9.90 6.89
CA LYS A 74 9.31 -10.78 7.16
C LYS A 74 9.94 -11.41 5.91
N HIS A 75 9.14 -11.71 4.89
CA HIS A 75 9.60 -12.30 3.62
C HIS A 75 10.11 -11.26 2.60
N GLY A 76 10.30 -10.00 3.00
CA GLY A 76 10.85 -8.92 2.18
C GLY A 76 9.82 -8.15 1.35
N LYS A 77 8.56 -8.58 1.35
CA LYS A 77 7.49 -7.87 0.63
C LYS A 77 7.17 -6.55 1.33
N SER A 78 7.19 -5.46 0.57
CA SER A 78 7.00 -4.11 1.09
C SER A 78 5.73 -3.45 0.55
N TYR A 79 5.09 -2.65 1.39
CA TYR A 79 3.83 -1.97 1.11
C TYR A 79 3.88 -0.53 1.60
N ARG A 80 3.40 0.42 0.80
CA ARG A 80 3.24 1.82 1.22
C ARG A 80 1.78 2.11 1.51
N LEU A 81 1.48 2.60 2.71
CA LEU A 81 0.14 3.06 3.07
C LEU A 81 -0.22 4.30 2.26
N LYS A 82 -1.46 4.37 1.77
CA LYS A 82 -1.90 5.42 0.84
C LYS A 82 -2.96 6.32 1.47
N PRO A 83 -2.83 7.65 1.38
CA PRO A 83 -3.86 8.56 1.85
C PRO A 83 -5.16 8.42 1.04
N SER A 84 -6.27 8.93 1.59
CA SER A 84 -7.59 8.96 0.94
C SER A 84 -7.65 9.98 -0.19
N ASN A 85 -7.09 11.16 0.05
CA ASN A 85 -7.09 12.24 -0.91
C ASN A 85 -5.95 12.02 -1.91
N LYS A 86 -6.28 11.97 -3.21
CA LYS A 86 -5.29 11.79 -4.28
C LYS A 86 -4.47 13.06 -4.54
N SER A 87 -4.91 14.21 -4.03
CA SER A 87 -4.23 15.50 -4.21
C SER A 87 -2.92 15.58 -3.43
N TYR A 88 -2.74 14.75 -2.41
CA TYR A 88 -1.51 14.67 -1.62
C TYR A 88 -1.04 13.23 -1.53
N HIS A 89 0.28 13.01 -1.58
CA HIS A 89 0.88 11.68 -1.59
C HIS A 89 1.32 11.19 -0.19
N TYR A 90 1.00 11.95 0.87
CA TYR A 90 1.40 11.70 2.25
C TYR A 90 0.22 11.51 3.20
N LEU A 91 0.47 10.90 4.37
CA LEU A 91 -0.56 10.66 5.41
C LEU A 91 -0.77 11.86 6.33
N ALA A 92 0.26 12.69 6.51
CA ALA A 92 0.17 13.97 7.21
C ALA A 92 1.31 14.89 6.76
N PRO A 93 1.16 16.22 6.84
CA PRO A 93 2.25 17.15 6.62
C PRO A 93 3.44 16.86 7.54
N TYR A 94 4.65 16.99 7.00
CA TYR A 94 5.87 16.82 7.77
C TYR A 94 6.24 18.13 8.48
N ALA A 95 6.46 18.04 9.79
CA ALA A 95 7.11 19.08 10.58
C ALA A 95 8.14 18.43 11.48
N SER A 96 9.37 18.96 11.50
CA SER A 96 10.49 18.36 12.23
C SER A 96 10.26 18.22 13.74
N PHE A 97 9.38 19.05 14.31
CA PHE A 97 9.03 19.07 15.74
C PHE A 97 7.74 18.31 16.08
N MET A 98 6.99 17.80 15.09
CA MET A 98 5.76 17.02 15.33
C MET A 98 5.82 15.68 14.62
N ARG A 99 5.52 14.59 15.32
CA ARG A 99 5.59 13.23 14.75
C ARG A 99 4.25 12.79 14.18
N LEU A 100 4.28 11.90 13.20
CA LEU A 100 3.13 11.09 12.84
C LEU A 100 2.91 10.05 13.94
N ASN A 101 1.68 9.97 14.45
CA ASN A 101 1.31 8.92 15.39
C ASN A 101 0.87 7.68 14.60
N VAL A 102 1.33 6.51 15.03
CA VAL A 102 0.97 5.21 14.45
C VAL A 102 0.64 4.23 15.57
N VAL A 103 -0.51 3.57 15.47
CA VAL A 103 -0.97 2.52 16.40
C VAL A 103 -1.36 1.29 15.60
N VAL A 104 -1.07 0.11 16.15
CA VAL A 104 -1.51 -1.17 15.59
C VAL A 104 -2.40 -1.86 16.62
N ALA A 105 -3.67 -2.05 16.28
CA ALA A 105 -4.67 -2.64 17.17
C ALA A 105 -5.80 -3.29 16.37
N ASP A 106 -6.29 -4.43 16.85
CA ASP A 106 -7.53 -5.05 16.35
C ASP A 106 -8.72 -4.33 16.97
N VAL A 107 -9.31 -3.40 16.22
CA VAL A 107 -10.40 -2.53 16.71
C VAL A 107 -11.78 -3.05 16.33
N ASN A 108 -11.86 -3.96 15.35
CA ASN A 108 -13.11 -4.55 14.89
C ASN A 108 -13.31 -6.01 15.38
N ASN A 109 -12.34 -6.55 16.14
CA ASN A 109 -12.33 -7.88 16.73
C ASN A 109 -12.40 -9.02 15.69
N ASP A 110 -11.79 -8.84 14.52
CA ASP A 110 -11.69 -9.87 13.48
C ASP A 110 -10.35 -10.64 13.48
N ARG A 111 -9.50 -10.36 14.48
CA ARG A 111 -8.15 -10.92 14.66
C ARG A 111 -7.12 -10.43 13.63
N ILE A 112 -7.47 -9.49 12.76
CA ILE A 112 -6.54 -8.84 11.84
C ILE A 112 -6.38 -7.39 12.29
N PRO A 113 -5.25 -7.04 12.93
CA PRO A 113 -5.06 -5.71 13.49
C PRO A 113 -5.07 -4.63 12.40
N GLU A 114 -5.73 -3.52 12.71
CA GLU A 114 -5.67 -2.30 11.92
C GLU A 114 -4.42 -1.48 12.26
N ILE A 115 -3.90 -0.77 11.26
CA ILE A 115 -2.90 0.28 11.41
C ILE A 115 -3.63 1.62 11.37
N ILE A 116 -3.55 2.38 12.46
CA ILE A 116 -4.20 3.67 12.63
C ILE A 116 -3.12 4.75 12.61
N THR A 117 -3.28 5.78 11.79
CA THR A 117 -2.32 6.89 11.70
C THR A 117 -3.01 8.25 11.80
N TRP A 118 -2.40 9.20 12.51
CA TRP A 118 -2.86 10.60 12.53
C TRP A 118 -1.72 11.58 12.76
N GLY A 119 -1.81 12.75 12.14
CA GLY A 119 -0.87 13.87 12.30
C GLY A 119 -1.49 15.04 13.06
N SER A 120 -0.66 15.97 13.51
CA SER A 120 -1.09 17.07 14.39
C SER A 120 -1.33 18.42 13.67
N LEU A 121 -1.08 18.52 12.35
CA LEU A 121 -1.13 19.77 11.57
C LEU A 121 -2.09 19.73 10.39
N THR A 122 -2.95 18.73 10.29
CA THR A 122 -3.91 18.64 9.18
C THR A 122 -5.12 19.54 9.45
N HIS A 123 -5.58 20.26 8.43
CA HIS A 123 -6.81 21.07 8.47
C HIS A 123 -8.09 20.21 8.55
N GLU A 124 -7.96 18.90 8.37
CA GLU A 124 -9.00 17.89 8.53
C GLU A 124 -8.40 16.81 9.44
N ASN A 125 -9.16 16.30 10.42
CA ASN A 125 -8.73 15.21 11.31
C ASN A 125 -8.60 13.90 10.53
N ASP A 126 -7.58 13.80 9.68
CA ASP A 126 -7.31 12.67 8.81
C ASP A 126 -6.69 11.53 9.64
N ILE A 127 -7.53 10.92 10.46
CA ILE A 127 -7.27 9.60 11.02
C ILE A 127 -7.44 8.62 9.86
N HIS A 128 -6.37 7.91 9.53
CA HIS A 128 -6.42 6.82 8.56
C HIS A 128 -6.41 5.49 9.29
N ILE A 129 -7.30 4.60 8.89
CA ILE A 129 -7.38 3.23 9.40
C ILE A 129 -7.12 2.30 8.21
N PHE A 130 -6.10 1.45 8.32
CA PHE A 130 -5.72 0.48 7.29
C PHE A 130 -5.84 -0.93 7.83
N GLN A 131 -6.38 -1.84 7.01
CA GLN A 131 -6.45 -3.26 7.36
C GLN A 131 -5.85 -4.12 6.26
N TRP A 132 -5.15 -5.18 6.66
CA TRP A 132 -4.67 -6.20 5.75
C TRP A 132 -5.83 -7.02 5.17
N ASN A 133 -5.89 -7.17 3.85
CA ASN A 133 -6.96 -7.91 3.16
C ASN A 133 -6.52 -9.27 2.60
N GLY A 134 -5.36 -9.80 3.02
CA GLY A 134 -4.75 -11.00 2.46
C GLY A 134 -3.75 -10.73 1.33
N SER A 135 -3.76 -9.54 0.74
CA SER A 135 -2.89 -9.20 -0.39
C SER A 135 -2.20 -7.83 -0.30
N ASP A 136 -2.83 -6.87 0.36
CA ASP A 136 -2.46 -5.47 0.47
C ASP A 136 -3.12 -4.83 1.71
N TYR A 137 -2.67 -3.64 2.11
CA TYR A 137 -3.29 -2.85 3.18
C TYR A 137 -4.31 -1.89 2.57
N LYS A 138 -5.58 -2.04 2.93
CA LYS A 138 -6.67 -1.21 2.43
C LYS A 138 -7.15 -0.26 3.50
N LYS A 139 -7.32 1.01 3.13
CA LYS A 139 -7.96 1.99 3.99
C LYS A 139 -9.42 1.55 4.23
N LYS A 140 -9.87 1.50 5.48
CA LYS A 140 -11.28 1.38 5.83
C LYS A 140 -11.97 2.72 5.51
N ARG A 141 -13.18 2.65 4.97
CA ARG A 141 -14.01 3.86 4.82
C ARG A 141 -14.58 4.19 6.20
N ASN A 142 -14.46 5.44 6.60
CA ASN A 142 -15.20 6.00 7.73
C ASN A 142 -16.67 6.16 7.34
#